data_AF-A0A370VTH1-F1
#
_entry.id   AF-A0A370VTH1-F1
#
_cell.length_a   1.000
_cell.length_b   1.000
_cell.length_c   1.000
_cell.angle_alpha   90.00
_cell.angle_beta   90.00
_cell.angle_gamma   90.00
#
_symmetry.space_group_name_H-M   'P 1'
#
loop_
_entity.id
_entity.type
_entity.pdbx_description
1 polymer ?
#
loop_
_entity_poly.entity_id
_entity_poly.type
_entity_poly.pdbx_seq_one_letter_code
_entity_poly.pdbx_strand_id
1 'polypeptide(L)'
;MVKSDFSRKVTLVVYGDLASKVVTDSRRAYSSTLVDADASRNDGRHVCVVDADGFSRLLKGRPAACLELRRSASGRVRPVAATPTRSEILGDPLRVRSPGRHPAVELTLDMNRLDEATTAHEATVGALAAHLSGQGLHVHAPAPGAPAFDAGWSRGADVFIAEIKSLTGAREDQQIRLGIGQVLDYAHQLRTSHPDQRLHAVLVLEKRPADPRWSPLTRSVGIRLTWAPDFPDL
;
A
#
# COMPACT_ATOMS: atom_id res chain seq x y z
N MET A 1 -2.45 -18.92 -28.86
CA MET A 1 -2.62 -19.01 -27.39
C MET A 1 -1.33 -19.56 -26.82
N VAL A 2 -0.44 -18.68 -26.34
CA VAL A 2 0.90 -19.09 -25.90
C VAL A 2 0.80 -19.57 -24.45
N LYS A 3 1.05 -20.86 -24.26
CA LYS A 3 1.16 -21.51 -22.94
C LYS A 3 2.49 -21.08 -22.35
N SER A 4 2.48 -20.31 -21.27
CA SER A 4 3.70 -19.97 -20.52
C SER A 4 4.17 -21.22 -19.79
N ASP A 5 5.06 -21.96 -20.44
CA ASP A 5 5.68 -23.16 -19.92
C ASP A 5 6.69 -22.78 -18.82
N PHE A 6 6.33 -22.99 -17.55
CA PHE A 6 7.21 -22.77 -16.40
C PHE A 6 8.21 -23.91 -16.19
N SER A 7 8.62 -24.58 -17.27
CA SER A 7 9.61 -25.67 -17.24
C SER A 7 11.01 -25.17 -17.56
N ARG A 8 11.60 -24.40 -16.63
CA ARG A 8 13.05 -24.36 -16.41
C ARG A 8 13.23 -24.28 -14.90
N LYS A 9 13.92 -25.26 -14.32
CA LYS A 9 14.21 -25.37 -12.87
C LYS A 9 14.47 -23.98 -12.26
N VAL A 10 13.45 -23.39 -11.65
CA VAL A 10 13.56 -22.11 -10.96
C VAL A 10 14.09 -22.43 -9.59
N THR A 11 15.40 -22.25 -9.39
CA THR A 11 15.98 -22.25 -8.05
C THR A 11 15.69 -20.88 -7.45
N LEU A 12 14.55 -20.74 -6.77
CA LEU A 12 14.23 -19.54 -6.02
C LEU A 12 15.11 -19.50 -4.76
N VAL A 13 16.17 -18.69 -4.78
CA VAL A 13 16.93 -18.35 -3.57
C VAL A 13 16.35 -17.06 -3.01
N VAL A 14 15.51 -17.17 -1.98
CA VAL A 14 15.10 -16.01 -1.16
C VAL A 14 16.06 -15.94 0.02
N TYR A 15 17.00 -15.00 -0.02
CA TYR A 15 17.83 -14.67 1.14
C TYR A 15 17.46 -13.28 1.63
N GLY A 16 16.82 -13.20 2.79
CA GLY A 16 16.47 -11.96 3.45
C GLY A 16 17.45 -11.65 4.58
N ASP A 17 18.07 -10.47 4.53
CA ASP A 17 18.11 -9.49 5.63
C ASP A 17 18.81 -8.22 5.11
N LEU A 18 18.13 -7.06 5.17
CA LEU A 18 18.75 -5.74 4.96
C LEU A 18 18.55 -4.82 6.17
N ALA A 19 18.16 -5.37 7.31
CA ALA A 19 18.22 -4.67 8.58
C ALA A 19 19.56 -4.99 9.26
N SER A 20 20.43 -3.99 9.33
CA SER A 20 21.49 -3.89 10.35
C SER A 20 22.80 -4.66 10.17
N LYS A 21 23.15 -5.21 9.00
CA LYS A 21 24.52 -5.72 8.77
C LYS A 21 25.27 -4.94 7.69
N VAL A 22 26.13 -4.03 8.17
CA VAL A 22 27.25 -3.50 7.38
C VAL A 22 28.20 -4.66 7.10
N VAL A 23 28.20 -5.14 5.87
CA VAL A 23 29.29 -5.98 5.36
C VAL A 23 29.73 -5.38 4.03
N THR A 24 30.77 -4.58 4.11
CA THR A 24 31.48 -3.98 2.97
C THR A 24 32.47 -4.99 2.41
N ASP A 25 32.25 -5.49 1.19
CA ASP A 25 33.37 -5.91 0.34
C ASP A 25 34.21 -4.65 0.08
N SER A 26 35.43 -4.62 0.64
CA SER A 26 36.33 -3.45 0.61
C SER A 26 36.84 -3.12 -0.79
N ARG A 27 36.65 -3.98 -1.80
CA ARG A 27 37.01 -3.69 -3.19
C ARG A 27 35.86 -3.18 -4.05
N ARG A 28 34.62 -3.53 -3.73
CA ARG A 28 33.48 -3.25 -4.62
C ARG A 28 32.25 -2.60 -3.95
N ALA A 29 32.25 -2.47 -2.62
CA ALA A 29 31.21 -1.81 -1.83
C ALA A 29 29.77 -2.33 -2.08
N TYR A 30 29.66 -3.62 -2.41
CA TYR A 30 28.40 -4.38 -2.47
C TYR A 30 28.19 -5.17 -1.16
N SER A 31 26.93 -5.53 -0.84
CA SER A 31 26.69 -6.69 0.02
C SER A 31 27.09 -7.96 -0.74
N SER A 32 27.61 -8.98 -0.06
CA SER A 32 28.00 -10.25 -0.70
C SER A 32 26.88 -10.82 -1.57
N THR A 33 25.64 -10.71 -1.10
CA THR A 33 24.43 -11.13 -1.83
C THR A 33 24.24 -10.41 -3.17
N LEU A 34 24.51 -9.10 -3.23
CA LEU A 34 24.41 -8.35 -4.49
C LEU A 34 25.59 -8.63 -5.43
N VAL A 35 26.77 -8.98 -4.89
CA VAL A 35 27.90 -9.48 -5.70
C VAL A 35 27.55 -10.80 -6.35
N ASP A 36 26.99 -11.74 -5.59
CA ASP A 36 26.63 -13.06 -6.09
C ASP A 36 25.51 -12.99 -7.14
N ALA A 37 24.53 -12.10 -6.93
CA ALA A 37 23.48 -11.82 -7.90
C ALA A 37 24.03 -11.22 -9.20
N ASP A 38 24.95 -10.26 -9.12
CA ASP A 38 25.59 -9.63 -10.28
C ASP A 38 26.53 -10.60 -11.02
N ALA A 39 27.33 -11.38 -10.29
CA ALA A 39 28.19 -12.43 -10.85
C ALA A 39 27.35 -13.51 -11.57
N SER A 40 26.25 -13.93 -10.97
CA SER A 40 25.33 -14.89 -11.59
C SER A 40 24.68 -14.34 -12.88
N ARG A 41 24.36 -13.04 -12.93
CA ARG A 41 23.91 -12.37 -14.18
C ARG A 41 25.00 -12.39 -15.25
N ASN A 42 26.23 -12.07 -14.87
CA ASN A 42 27.38 -12.06 -15.78
C ASN A 42 27.71 -13.46 -16.30
N ASP A 43 27.39 -14.52 -15.55
CA ASP A 43 27.47 -15.93 -15.97
C ASP A 43 26.30 -16.36 -16.89
N GLY A 44 25.43 -15.44 -17.32
CA GLY A 44 24.31 -15.72 -18.22
C GLY A 44 23.06 -16.27 -17.53
N ARG A 45 22.98 -16.26 -16.20
CA ARG A 45 21.76 -16.63 -15.46
C ARG A 45 20.82 -15.45 -15.32
N HIS A 46 19.52 -15.67 -15.53
CA HIS A 46 18.52 -14.63 -15.29
C HIS A 46 18.29 -14.47 -13.78
N VAL A 47 18.94 -13.48 -13.17
CA VAL A 47 18.66 -13.07 -11.78
C VAL A 47 17.81 -11.82 -11.81
N CYS A 48 16.71 -11.84 -11.05
CA CYS A 48 15.84 -10.69 -10.92
C CYS A 48 15.90 -10.10 -9.52
N VAL A 49 16.25 -8.81 -9.44
CA VAL A 49 16.25 -8.05 -8.20
C VAL A 49 14.93 -7.29 -8.13
N VAL A 50 14.20 -7.44 -7.04
CA VAL A 50 12.96 -6.72 -6.78
C VAL A 50 13.11 -6.00 -5.44
N ASP A 51 12.41 -4.88 -5.28
CA ASP A 51 12.30 -4.18 -4.00
C ASP A 51 11.15 -4.75 -3.16
N ALA A 52 10.87 -4.14 -2.02
CA ALA A 52 9.80 -4.58 -1.12
C ALA A 52 8.41 -4.56 -1.77
N ASP A 53 8.14 -3.60 -2.66
CA ASP A 53 6.87 -3.52 -3.40
C ASP A 53 6.80 -4.63 -4.46
N GLY A 54 7.87 -4.82 -5.23
CA GLY A 54 7.98 -5.92 -6.19
C GLY A 54 7.80 -7.29 -5.54
N PHE A 55 8.41 -7.52 -4.37
CA PHE A 55 8.21 -8.74 -3.60
C PHE A 55 6.74 -8.91 -3.16
N SER A 56 6.11 -7.84 -2.69
CA SER A 56 4.69 -7.83 -2.32
C SER A 56 3.75 -8.14 -3.48
N ARG A 57 4.11 -7.73 -4.72
CA ARG A 57 3.37 -8.08 -5.94
C ARG A 57 3.49 -9.56 -6.26
N LEU A 58 4.69 -10.14 -6.17
CA LEU A 58 4.92 -11.56 -6.43
C LEU A 58 4.13 -12.44 -5.46
N LEU A 59 4.07 -12.09 -4.17
CA LEU A 59 3.25 -12.81 -3.18
C LEU A 59 1.75 -12.79 -3.53
N LYS A 60 1.29 -11.76 -4.24
CA LYS A 60 -0.10 -11.61 -4.69
C LYS A 60 -0.33 -12.18 -6.10
N GLY A 61 0.62 -12.95 -6.64
CA GLY A 61 0.55 -13.53 -7.98
C GLY A 61 0.63 -12.50 -9.12
N ARG A 62 1.11 -11.28 -8.84
CA ARG A 62 1.26 -10.19 -9.82
C ARG A 62 2.71 -10.09 -10.30
N PRO A 63 2.94 -9.69 -11.56
CA PRO A 63 4.30 -9.48 -12.06
C PRO A 63 5.00 -8.32 -11.32
N ALA A 64 6.30 -8.47 -11.10
CA ALA A 64 7.17 -7.43 -10.54
C ALA A 64 8.23 -7.00 -11.56
N ALA A 65 8.59 -5.72 -11.52
CA ALA A 65 9.62 -5.18 -12.40
C ALA A 65 11.00 -5.68 -11.96
N CYS A 66 11.81 -6.07 -12.94
CA CYS A 66 13.17 -6.48 -12.70
C CYS A 66 14.08 -5.27 -12.59
N LEU A 67 14.61 -4.99 -11.40
CA LEU A 67 15.38 -3.79 -11.13
C LEU A 67 16.82 -3.92 -11.65
N GLU A 68 17.29 -2.84 -12.24
CA GLU A 68 18.70 -2.64 -12.60
C GLU A 68 19.49 -2.23 -11.35
N LEU A 69 20.72 -2.74 -11.24
CA LEU A 69 21.68 -2.34 -10.23
C LEU A 69 22.59 -1.26 -10.82
N ARG A 70 22.58 -0.04 -10.25
CA ARG A 70 23.50 1.03 -10.66
C ARG A 70 24.46 1.40 -9.54
N ARG A 71 25.72 1.65 -9.90
CA ARG A 71 26.72 2.19 -8.96
C ARG A 71 26.35 3.64 -8.62
N SER A 72 26.17 3.93 -7.33
CA SER A 72 26.07 5.31 -6.83
C SER A 72 27.47 5.92 -6.69
N ALA A 73 27.56 7.24 -6.81
CA ALA A 73 28.79 8.01 -6.64
C ALA A 73 29.46 7.81 -5.27
N SER A 74 28.71 7.40 -4.24
CA SER A 74 29.23 7.08 -2.91
C SER A 74 29.73 5.63 -2.74
N GLY A 75 29.93 4.91 -3.84
CA GLY A 75 30.36 3.50 -3.85
C GLY A 75 29.26 2.49 -3.49
N ARG A 76 28.07 2.91 -3.04
CA ARG A 76 26.95 2.01 -2.74
C ARG A 76 26.14 1.73 -3.99
N VAL A 77 25.62 0.52 -4.15
CA VAL A 77 24.69 0.20 -5.25
C VAL A 77 23.26 0.30 -4.75
N ARG A 78 22.43 1.02 -5.51
CA ARG A 78 21.00 1.14 -5.24
C ARG A 78 20.24 0.52 -6.42
N PRO A 79 19.18 -0.25 -6.17
CA PRO A 79 18.24 -0.56 -7.23
C PRO A 79 17.65 0.76 -7.74
N VAL A 80 17.71 0.97 -9.05
CA VAL A 80 17.13 2.15 -9.69
C VAL A 80 15.87 1.69 -10.41
N ALA A 81 14.72 2.15 -9.94
CA ALA A 81 13.48 2.00 -10.67
C ALA A 81 13.63 2.68 -12.04
N ALA A 82 13.15 2.04 -13.10
CA ALA A 82 12.95 2.73 -14.37
C ALA A 82 12.14 4.00 -14.10
N THR A 83 12.61 5.14 -14.60
CA THR A 83 12.00 6.46 -14.39
C THR A 83 10.48 6.34 -14.49
N PRO A 84 9.71 6.65 -13.42
CA PRO A 84 8.27 6.50 -13.49
C PRO A 84 7.76 7.48 -14.54
N THR A 85 7.23 6.94 -15.63
CA THR A 85 6.33 7.65 -16.54
C THR A 85 5.18 8.15 -15.69
N ARG A 86 5.15 9.46 -15.38
CA ARG A 86 4.12 10.18 -14.59
C ARG A 86 3.48 9.30 -13.49
N SER A 87 3.97 9.40 -12.25
CA SER A 87 3.24 8.81 -11.11
C SER A 87 1.82 9.37 -11.09
N GLU A 88 0.85 8.57 -11.50
CA GLU A 88 -0.55 8.87 -11.24
C GLU A 88 -0.83 8.63 -9.76
N ILE A 89 -1.80 9.33 -9.17
CA ILE A 89 -2.19 9.11 -7.77
C ILE A 89 -3.16 7.93 -7.68
N LEU A 90 -4.13 7.89 -8.59
CA LEU A 90 -5.19 6.89 -8.66
C LEU A 90 -4.84 5.85 -9.72
N GLY A 91 -5.03 4.57 -9.40
CA GLY A 91 -4.79 3.45 -10.29
C GLY A 91 -6.09 2.81 -10.77
N ASP A 92 -6.07 1.47 -10.80
CA ASP A 92 -7.20 0.66 -11.24
C ASP A 92 -8.47 0.91 -10.39
N PRO A 93 -9.67 0.67 -10.95
CA PRO A 93 -10.91 0.66 -10.17
C PRO A 93 -10.81 -0.22 -8.94
N LEU A 94 -11.31 0.28 -7.80
CA LEU A 94 -11.24 -0.41 -6.53
C LEU A 94 -12.06 -1.70 -6.58
N ARG A 95 -11.48 -2.80 -6.08
CA ARG A 95 -12.16 -4.09 -5.95
C ARG A 95 -12.33 -4.41 -4.47
N VAL A 96 -13.58 -4.51 -4.03
CA VAL A 96 -13.94 -5.02 -2.70
C VAL A 96 -13.48 -6.47 -2.60
N ARG A 97 -12.81 -6.85 -1.51
CA ARG A 97 -12.35 -8.22 -1.30
C ARG A 97 -13.35 -9.00 -0.47
N SER A 98 -13.41 -10.31 -0.72
CA SER A 98 -14.07 -11.23 0.19
C SER A 98 -13.09 -11.61 1.32
N PRO A 99 -13.44 -11.39 2.60
CA PRO A 99 -12.59 -11.80 3.72
C PRO A 99 -12.35 -13.32 3.69
N GLY A 100 -11.11 -13.74 3.96
CA GLY A 100 -10.82 -15.13 4.29
C GLY A 100 -11.29 -15.44 5.72
N ARG A 101 -11.63 -16.69 6.00
CA ARG A 101 -11.89 -17.16 7.38
C ARG A 101 -10.66 -17.92 7.87
N HIS A 102 -10.13 -17.55 9.03
CA HIS A 102 -9.06 -18.28 9.67
C HIS A 102 -9.63 -19.32 10.65
N PRO A 103 -9.16 -20.59 10.64
CA PRO A 103 -9.57 -21.56 11.66
C PRO A 103 -9.07 -21.09 13.03
N ALA A 104 -9.97 -21.10 14.01
CA ALA A 104 -9.69 -20.69 15.38
C ALA A 104 -8.72 -21.68 16.06
N VAL A 105 -7.42 -21.49 15.88
CA VAL A 105 -6.39 -22.26 16.57
C VAL A 105 -5.57 -21.31 17.42
N GLU A 106 -5.69 -21.50 18.74
CA GLU A 106 -4.79 -21.23 19.88
C GLU A 106 -3.51 -20.39 19.64
N LEU A 107 -3.65 -19.23 18.99
CA LEU A 107 -2.66 -18.17 19.03
C LEU A 107 -3.28 -17.04 19.84
N THR A 108 -2.51 -16.48 20.77
CA THR A 108 -2.91 -15.48 21.77
C THR A 108 -3.25 -14.09 21.18
N LEU A 109 -3.69 -14.09 19.92
CA LEU A 109 -4.30 -12.98 19.19
C LEU A 109 -5.66 -13.53 18.69
N ASP A 110 -6.76 -12.96 19.18
CA ASP A 110 -8.12 -13.44 18.88
C ASP A 110 -8.44 -13.29 17.39
N MET A 111 -8.14 -14.34 16.61
CA MET A 111 -8.28 -14.36 15.14
C MET A 111 -9.71 -14.07 14.70
N ASN A 112 -10.72 -14.41 15.52
CA ASN A 112 -12.11 -14.09 15.22
C ASN A 112 -12.35 -12.58 15.20
N ARG A 113 -11.76 -11.83 16.15
CA ARG A 113 -11.83 -10.35 16.15
C ARG A 113 -11.12 -9.75 14.94
N LEU A 114 -10.05 -10.38 14.47
CA LEU A 114 -9.34 -9.94 13.26
C LEU A 114 -10.19 -10.19 12.00
N ASP A 115 -10.84 -11.34 11.91
CA ASP A 115 -11.77 -11.68 10.82
C ASP A 115 -12.99 -10.76 10.80
N GLU A 116 -13.55 -10.44 11.97
CA GLU A 116 -14.66 -9.48 12.13
C GLU A 116 -14.24 -8.07 11.70
N ALA A 117 -13.10 -7.58 12.17
CA ALA A 117 -12.58 -6.27 11.77
C ALA A 117 -12.27 -6.20 10.26
N THR A 118 -11.74 -7.28 9.69
CA THR A 118 -11.50 -7.39 8.24
C THR A 118 -12.80 -7.38 7.44
N THR A 119 -13.80 -8.13 7.91
CA THR A 119 -15.13 -8.17 7.29
C THR A 119 -15.81 -6.80 7.34
N ALA A 120 -15.76 -6.14 8.49
CA ALA A 120 -16.33 -4.81 8.67
C ALA A 120 -15.60 -3.75 7.83
N HIS A 121 -14.28 -3.86 7.68
CA HIS A 121 -13.49 -3.01 6.79
C HIS A 121 -13.93 -3.18 5.33
N GLU A 122 -13.96 -4.42 4.79
CA GLU A 122 -14.35 -4.67 3.40
C GLU A 122 -15.82 -4.28 3.13
N ALA A 123 -16.72 -4.49 4.11
CA ALA A 123 -18.10 -4.01 4.01
C ALA A 123 -18.18 -2.48 3.94
N THR A 124 -17.35 -1.76 4.71
CA THR A 124 -17.27 -0.29 4.69
C THR A 124 -16.73 0.20 3.34
N VAL A 125 -15.70 -0.46 2.80
CA VAL A 125 -15.17 -0.19 1.45
C VAL A 125 -16.26 -0.32 0.40
N GLY A 126 -17.03 -1.42 0.43
CA GLY A 126 -18.15 -1.65 -0.49
C GLY A 126 -19.26 -0.61 -0.37
N ALA A 127 -19.64 -0.24 0.86
CA ALA A 127 -20.64 0.78 1.11
C ALA A 127 -20.20 2.16 0.59
N LEU A 128 -18.92 2.53 0.79
CA LEU A 128 -18.36 3.78 0.27
C LEU A 128 -18.38 3.79 -1.27
N ALA A 129 -17.96 2.68 -1.89
CA ALA A 129 -17.96 2.55 -3.34
C ALA A 129 -19.36 2.67 -3.93
N ALA A 130 -20.36 2.05 -3.31
CA ALA A 130 -21.76 2.17 -3.71
C ALA A 130 -22.30 3.59 -3.53
N HIS A 131 -22.00 4.24 -2.40
CA HIS A 131 -22.40 5.62 -2.11
C HIS A 131 -21.85 6.60 -3.16
N LEU A 132 -20.54 6.54 -3.43
CA LEU A 132 -19.89 7.41 -4.42
C LEU A 132 -20.37 7.11 -5.84
N SER A 133 -20.60 5.85 -6.18
CA SER A 133 -21.16 5.47 -7.48
C SER A 133 -22.56 6.03 -7.69
N GLY A 134 -23.39 6.11 -6.63
CA GLY A 134 -24.70 6.77 -6.66
C GLY A 134 -24.62 8.27 -6.99
N GLN A 135 -23.47 8.90 -6.75
CA GLN A 135 -23.18 10.29 -7.13
C GLN A 135 -22.46 10.41 -8.49
N GLY A 136 -22.29 9.32 -9.23
CA GLY A 136 -21.53 9.28 -10.49
C GLY A 136 -20.01 9.37 -10.31
N LEU A 137 -19.50 9.11 -9.11
CA LEU A 137 -18.07 9.08 -8.80
C LEU A 137 -17.56 7.64 -8.78
N HIS A 138 -16.37 7.42 -9.32
CA HIS A 138 -15.74 6.11 -9.34
C HIS A 138 -14.60 6.03 -8.32
N VAL A 139 -14.55 4.92 -7.58
CA VAL A 139 -13.52 4.67 -6.58
C VAL A 139 -12.39 3.84 -7.19
N HIS A 140 -11.17 4.25 -6.92
CA HIS A 140 -9.92 3.69 -7.42
C HIS A 140 -9.04 3.24 -6.26
N ALA A 141 -8.20 2.23 -6.53
CA ALA A 141 -7.07 1.88 -5.69
C ALA A 141 -5.91 2.89 -5.91
N PRO A 142 -4.89 2.91 -5.04
CA PRO A 142 -3.65 3.63 -5.32
C PRO A 142 -2.99 3.17 -6.61
N ALA A 143 -2.39 4.11 -7.33
CA ALA A 143 -1.55 3.77 -8.47
C ALA A 143 -0.26 3.06 -8.02
N PRO A 144 0.40 2.29 -8.91
CA PRO A 144 1.73 1.77 -8.66
C PRO A 144 2.72 2.86 -8.22
N GLY A 145 3.28 2.73 -7.03
CA GLY A 145 4.24 3.69 -6.46
C GLY A 145 3.62 4.87 -5.70
N ALA A 146 2.28 4.96 -5.65
CA ALA A 146 1.60 5.85 -4.72
C ALA A 146 1.56 5.25 -3.29
N PRO A 147 1.35 6.07 -2.24
CA PRO A 147 1.14 5.57 -0.89
C PRO A 147 -0.04 4.60 -0.81
N ALA A 148 0.02 3.65 0.11
CA ALA A 148 -0.95 2.57 0.23
C ALA A 148 -2.24 2.99 0.98
N PHE A 149 -2.92 4.03 0.49
CA PHE A 149 -4.27 4.38 0.97
C PHE A 149 -5.32 3.34 0.52
N ASP A 150 -6.45 3.27 1.21
CA ASP A 150 -7.47 2.23 0.93
C ASP A 150 -8.30 2.53 -0.31
N ALA A 151 -8.67 3.80 -0.51
CA ALA A 151 -9.52 4.24 -1.61
C ALA A 151 -9.19 5.66 -2.05
N GLY A 152 -9.40 5.97 -3.33
CA GLY A 152 -9.33 7.34 -3.83
C GLY A 152 -10.28 7.58 -4.99
N TRP A 153 -10.67 8.85 -5.20
CA TRP A 153 -11.56 9.23 -6.29
C TRP A 153 -11.26 10.67 -6.74
N SER A 154 -11.79 11.04 -7.90
CA SER A 154 -11.67 12.39 -8.43
C SER A 154 -13.05 13.03 -8.56
N ARG A 155 -13.14 14.32 -8.26
CA ARG A 155 -14.34 15.14 -8.48
C ARG A 155 -13.91 16.45 -9.14
N GLY A 156 -14.04 16.53 -10.46
CA GLY A 156 -13.45 17.63 -11.22
C GLY A 156 -11.92 17.63 -11.13
N ALA A 157 -11.33 18.73 -10.67
CA ALA A 157 -9.89 18.87 -10.48
C ALA A 157 -9.39 18.39 -9.10
N ASP A 158 -10.31 18.08 -8.19
CA ASP A 158 -9.99 17.65 -6.83
C ASP A 158 -9.79 16.13 -6.78
N VAL A 159 -8.74 15.69 -6.09
CA VAL A 159 -8.44 14.28 -5.82
C VAL A 159 -8.61 14.03 -4.33
N PHE A 160 -9.33 12.96 -4.02
CA PHE A 160 -9.61 12.51 -2.67
C PHE A 160 -8.87 11.21 -2.43
N ILE A 161 -8.22 11.11 -1.27
CA ILE A 161 -7.63 9.87 -0.77
C ILE A 161 -8.25 9.55 0.59
N ALA A 162 -8.51 8.28 0.82
CA ALA A 162 -9.20 7.80 2.00
C ALA A 162 -8.43 6.67 2.68
N GLU A 163 -8.32 6.80 4.00
CA GLU A 163 -8.03 5.68 4.91
C GLU A 163 -9.35 5.23 5.54
N ILE A 164 -9.61 3.92 5.55
CA ILE A 164 -10.83 3.30 6.03
C ILE A 164 -10.54 2.48 7.28
N LYS A 165 -11.16 2.84 8.41
CA LYS A 165 -10.99 2.13 9.69
C LYS A 165 -12.25 1.43 10.15
N SER A 166 -12.12 0.13 10.40
CA SER A 166 -13.07 -0.61 11.23
C SER A 166 -12.86 -0.23 12.69
N LEU A 167 -13.98 0.04 13.38
CA LEU A 167 -14.00 0.33 14.81
C LEU A 167 -14.46 -0.89 15.62
N THR A 168 -14.95 -1.93 14.94
CA THR A 168 -15.37 -3.19 15.55
C THR A 168 -14.15 -4.01 16.01
N GLY A 169 -14.26 -4.61 17.20
CA GLY A 169 -13.21 -5.47 17.77
C GLY A 169 -11.94 -4.75 18.26
N ALA A 170 -11.85 -3.42 18.12
CA ALA A 170 -10.65 -2.63 18.43
C ALA A 170 -10.91 -1.48 19.41
N ARG A 171 -9.83 -0.94 19.99
CA ARG A 171 -9.89 0.33 20.73
C ARG A 171 -10.10 1.47 19.74
N GLU A 172 -11.32 1.99 19.69
CA GLU A 172 -11.74 3.05 18.76
C GLU A 172 -10.73 4.20 18.69
N ASP A 173 -10.32 4.73 19.85
CA ASP A 173 -9.38 5.83 19.93
C ASP A 173 -8.02 5.53 19.27
N GLN A 174 -7.55 4.29 19.40
CA GLN A 174 -6.29 3.88 18.80
C GLN A 174 -6.43 3.78 17.28
N GLN A 175 -7.51 3.20 16.78
CA GLN A 175 -7.76 3.07 15.34
C GLN A 175 -7.89 4.44 14.67
N ILE A 176 -8.60 5.38 15.31
CA ILE A 176 -8.75 6.74 14.78
C ILE A 176 -7.40 7.47 14.79
N ARG A 177 -6.59 7.37 15.85
CA ARG A 177 -5.24 7.96 15.88
C ARG A 177 -4.34 7.39 14.79
N LEU A 178 -4.37 6.08 14.58
CA LEU A 178 -3.62 5.42 13.51
C LEU A 178 -4.08 5.92 12.14
N GLY A 179 -5.40 5.95 11.90
CA GLY A 179 -5.96 6.44 10.64
C GLY A 179 -5.60 7.90 10.35
N ILE A 180 -5.62 8.77 11.36
CA ILE A 180 -5.14 10.16 11.24
C ILE A 180 -3.67 10.20 10.85
N GLY A 181 -2.81 9.43 11.54
CA GLY A 181 -1.38 9.40 11.24
C GLY A 181 -1.08 8.95 9.80
N GLN A 182 -1.75 7.87 9.37
CA GLN A 182 -1.61 7.33 8.02
C GLN A 182 -2.07 8.31 6.95
N VAL A 183 -3.29 8.86 7.07
CA VAL A 183 -3.82 9.75 6.04
C VAL A 183 -3.01 11.06 5.95
N LEU A 184 -2.46 11.55 7.06
CA LEU A 184 -1.55 12.71 7.05
C LEU A 184 -0.22 12.39 6.35
N ASP A 185 0.36 11.22 6.60
CA ASP A 185 1.59 10.77 5.93
C ASP A 185 1.36 10.63 4.42
N TYR A 186 0.30 9.95 4.00
CA TYR A 186 -0.04 9.79 2.58
C TYR A 186 -0.27 11.15 1.91
N ALA A 187 -1.01 12.04 2.56
CA ALA A 187 -1.27 13.36 2.03
C ALA A 187 0.00 14.21 1.92
N HIS A 188 0.93 14.10 2.88
CA HIS A 188 2.21 14.79 2.83
C HIS A 188 3.08 14.28 1.67
N GLN A 189 3.20 12.97 1.50
CA GLN A 189 3.94 12.36 0.40
C GLN A 189 3.37 12.79 -0.97
N LEU A 190 2.05 12.69 -1.14
CA LEU A 190 1.40 13.03 -2.39
C LEU A 190 1.44 14.52 -2.72
N ARG A 191 1.30 15.41 -1.74
CA ARG A 191 1.47 16.86 -1.97
C ARG A 191 2.91 17.21 -2.35
N THR A 192 3.89 16.45 -1.85
CA THR A 192 5.29 16.64 -2.21
C THR A 192 5.58 16.17 -3.64
N SER A 193 5.00 15.04 -4.07
CA SER A 193 5.19 14.51 -5.43
C SER A 193 4.26 15.15 -6.48
N HIS A 194 3.13 15.72 -6.07
CA HIS A 194 2.12 16.36 -6.93
C HIS A 194 1.68 17.72 -6.35
N PRO A 195 2.58 18.73 -6.34
CA PRO A 195 2.31 20.02 -5.69
C PRO A 195 1.15 20.79 -6.33
N ASP A 196 0.88 20.58 -7.63
CA ASP A 196 -0.21 21.24 -8.36
C ASP A 196 -1.58 20.55 -8.17
N GLN A 197 -1.62 19.36 -7.56
CA GLN A 197 -2.85 18.61 -7.36
C GLN A 197 -3.60 19.09 -6.12
N ARG A 198 -4.88 19.40 -6.28
CA ARG A 198 -5.77 19.67 -5.14
C ARG A 198 -6.16 18.36 -4.45
N LEU A 199 -5.47 18.06 -3.35
CA LEU A 199 -5.61 16.81 -2.60
C LEU A 199 -6.40 17.00 -1.31
N HIS A 200 -7.45 16.20 -1.14
CA HIS A 200 -8.29 16.12 0.06
C HIS A 200 -8.07 14.79 0.78
N ALA A 201 -7.63 14.87 2.03
CA ALA A 201 -7.48 13.71 2.91
C ALA A 201 -8.81 13.38 3.58
N VAL A 202 -9.21 12.11 3.54
CA VAL A 202 -10.46 11.61 4.12
C VAL A 202 -10.16 10.46 5.09
N LEU A 203 -10.73 10.52 6.28
CA LEU A 203 -10.79 9.39 7.19
C LEU A 203 -12.22 8.87 7.21
N VAL A 204 -12.40 7.63 6.77
CA VAL A 204 -13.69 6.96 6.69
C VAL A 204 -13.77 5.93 7.81
N LEU A 205 -14.79 6.01 8.64
CA LEU A 205 -15.02 5.05 9.72
C LEU A 205 -16.20 4.12 9.40
N GLU A 206 -16.11 2.87 9.84
CA GLU A 206 -17.21 1.90 9.73
C GLU A 206 -18.50 2.39 10.41
N LYS A 207 -18.39 3.19 11.47
CA LYS A 207 -19.52 3.77 12.19
C LYS A 207 -19.14 5.11 12.80
N ARG A 208 -20.15 5.88 13.20
CA ARG A 208 -19.96 7.14 13.91
C ARG A 208 -19.07 6.92 15.15
N PRO A 209 -18.02 7.73 15.35
CA PRO A 209 -17.20 7.63 16.56
C PRO A 209 -18.03 8.02 17.78
N ALA A 210 -17.82 7.30 18.89
CA ALA A 210 -18.51 7.53 20.15
C ALA A 210 -18.12 8.88 20.77
N ASP A 211 -16.84 9.25 20.66
CA ASP A 211 -16.35 10.52 21.17
C ASP A 211 -16.46 11.63 20.10
N PRO A 212 -17.30 12.66 20.32
CA PRO A 212 -17.50 13.72 19.34
C PRO A 212 -16.27 14.60 19.12
N ARG A 213 -15.22 14.50 19.96
CA ARG A 213 -13.99 15.29 19.80
C ARG A 213 -13.24 15.02 18.50
N TRP A 214 -13.49 13.88 17.87
CA TRP A 214 -12.79 13.49 16.65
C TRP A 214 -13.14 14.37 15.45
N SER A 215 -14.36 14.88 15.37
CA SER A 215 -14.79 15.78 14.28
C SER A 215 -14.06 17.13 14.28
N PRO A 216 -13.98 17.90 15.39
CA PRO A 216 -13.20 19.14 15.40
C PRO A 216 -11.69 18.89 15.26
N LEU A 217 -11.16 17.77 15.80
CA LEU A 217 -9.74 17.45 15.70
C LEU A 217 -9.31 17.14 14.27
N THR A 218 -10.05 16.29 13.55
CA THR A 218 -9.74 15.97 12.14
C THR A 218 -9.86 17.21 11.26
N ARG A 219 -10.88 18.03 11.49
CA ARG A 219 -11.06 19.30 10.79
C ARG A 219 -9.88 20.27 10.98
N SER A 220 -9.34 20.39 12.21
CA SER A 220 -8.24 21.32 12.49
C SER A 220 -6.94 20.98 11.77
N VAL A 221 -6.77 19.73 11.35
CA VAL A 221 -5.62 19.26 10.56
C VAL A 221 -5.95 19.04 9.08
N GLY A 222 -7.12 19.48 8.61
CA GLY A 222 -7.51 19.41 7.21
C GLY A 222 -7.90 18.02 6.72
N ILE A 223 -8.34 17.14 7.62
CA ILE A 223 -8.90 15.81 7.29
C ILE A 223 -10.43 15.91 7.31
N ARG A 224 -11.08 15.40 6.26
CA ARG A 224 -12.53 15.19 6.27
C ARG A 224 -12.83 13.88 6.97
N LEU A 225 -13.63 13.93 8.03
CA LEU A 225 -14.07 12.74 8.76
C LEU A 225 -15.48 12.37 8.32
N THR A 226 -15.67 11.11 7.97
CA THR A 226 -16.98 10.58 7.58
C THR A 226 -17.15 9.15 8.11
N TRP A 227 -18.36 8.61 8.03
CA TRP A 227 -18.65 7.26 8.48
C TRP A 227 -19.83 6.62 7.77
N ALA A 228 -19.83 5.29 7.69
CA ALA A 228 -20.96 4.53 7.14
C ALA A 228 -22.18 4.59 8.09
N PRO A 229 -23.40 4.32 7.57
CA PRO A 229 -23.72 4.06 6.17
C PRO A 229 -23.93 5.33 5.32
N ASP A 230 -24.09 6.49 5.97
CA ASP A 230 -24.58 7.69 5.28
C ASP A 230 -23.47 8.56 4.69
N PHE A 231 -22.23 8.35 5.11
CA PHE A 231 -21.04 9.10 4.70
C PHE A 231 -21.24 10.62 4.68
N PRO A 232 -21.57 11.24 5.85
CA PRO A 232 -21.72 12.69 5.90
C PRO A 232 -20.45 13.39 5.42
N ASP A 233 -20.61 14.55 4.80
CA ASP A 233 -19.51 15.39 4.28
C ASP A 233 -18.77 14.85 3.03
N LEU A 234 -19.31 13.82 2.33
CA LEU A 234 -18.84 13.32 1.03
C LEU A 234 -19.75 13.66 -0.16
#